data_AF-A0A074W5E8-F1
#
_entry.id   AF-A0A074W5E8-F1
#
_cell.length_a   1.000
_cell.length_b   1.000
_cell.length_c   1.000
_cell.angle_alpha   90.00
_cell.angle_beta   90.00
_cell.angle_gamma   90.00
#
_symmetry.space_group_name_H-M   'P 1'
#
loop_
_entity.id
_entity.type
_entity.pdbx_description
1 polymer ?
#
loop_
_entity_poly.entity_id
_entity_poly.type
_entity_poly.pdbx_seq_one_letter_code
_entity_poly.pdbx_strand_id
1 'polypeptide(L)'
;MNSMTDPAGCSVGEVAQDVDATPYCSHDCLLQASHPECSHASICPNSAAHDGHTLASDSLVNLLEDQLRSSRPNDTGLTPLGKSGRLGILYKVHLHKTGHRLVAKGFRKTDLQWLLREESVYDRLQRYQGTSIPVYCGTIYLDKSINQPAVDEIHYLLLLSWAGEALEDTDIDHEDLIAVDAMVEPQLLSLLRGMHELQVVHGDTVRRNYLYDANAQRFMLVDFELSRLYNNRPPCNTGLSCQKTRRDNKGRQKPCMYCGEKLKAVEELHFRFPSTKDAAQSEEIYECNSQVESCRKQRTHHMGLRRRIADK
;
A
#
# COMPACT_ATOMS: atom_id res chain seq x y z
N MET A 1 -13.86 51.11 -23.78
CA MET A 1 -13.90 49.85 -24.55
C MET A 1 -13.77 48.71 -23.56
N ASN A 2 -14.60 47.70 -23.75
CA ASN A 2 -15.14 46.78 -22.75
C ASN A 2 -14.13 46.12 -21.80
N SER A 3 -14.51 46.14 -20.53
CA SER A 3 -14.18 45.15 -19.50
C SER A 3 -14.76 43.77 -19.86
N MET A 4 -13.95 42.72 -19.78
CA MET A 4 -14.40 41.37 -19.44
C MET A 4 -13.34 40.71 -18.55
N THR A 5 -13.62 40.70 -17.26
CA THR A 5 -13.09 39.75 -16.29
C THR A 5 -13.75 38.39 -16.54
N ASP A 6 -12.95 37.33 -16.63
CA ASP A 6 -13.45 35.96 -16.44
C ASP A 6 -12.85 35.36 -15.15
N PRO A 7 -13.68 34.80 -14.24
CA PRO A 7 -13.26 34.36 -12.92
C PRO A 7 -13.14 32.82 -12.87
N ALA A 8 -11.92 32.31 -13.00
CA ALA A 8 -11.59 30.93 -12.61
C ALA A 8 -10.07 30.79 -12.52
N GLY A 9 -9.48 31.37 -11.48
CA GLY A 9 -8.09 31.09 -11.09
C GLY A 9 -8.00 29.69 -10.48
N CYS A 10 -8.09 28.65 -11.32
CA CYS A 10 -7.72 27.30 -10.93
C CYS A 10 -6.23 27.14 -11.24
N SER A 11 -5.39 27.49 -10.27
CA SER A 11 -3.97 27.14 -10.30
C SER A 11 -3.87 25.63 -10.33
N VAL A 12 -3.49 25.09 -11.49
CA VAL A 12 -3.06 23.70 -11.65
C VAL A 12 -2.02 23.44 -10.57
N GLY A 13 -2.36 22.56 -9.62
CA GLY A 13 -1.46 22.18 -8.53
C GLY A 13 -0.15 21.69 -9.13
N GLU A 14 0.95 22.31 -8.71
CA GLU A 14 2.29 21.85 -9.02
C GLU A 14 2.40 20.37 -8.66
N VAL A 15 2.63 19.56 -9.69
CA VAL A 15 3.12 18.19 -9.54
C VAL A 15 4.40 18.30 -8.71
N ALA A 16 4.37 17.76 -7.49
CA ALA A 16 5.51 17.75 -6.59
C ALA A 16 6.71 17.17 -7.35
N GLN A 17 7.69 18.04 -7.63
CA GLN A 17 8.94 17.67 -8.25
C GLN A 17 9.62 16.57 -7.43
N ASP A 18 10.09 15.56 -8.14
CA ASP A 18 10.97 14.45 -7.74
C ASP A 18 11.38 14.46 -6.26
N VAL A 19 10.71 13.63 -5.47
CA VAL A 19 10.91 13.49 -4.01
C VAL A 19 12.29 12.88 -3.74
N ASP A 20 13.33 13.71 -3.85
CA ASP A 20 14.74 13.41 -3.55
C ASP A 20 15.17 12.01 -4.03
N ALA A 21 15.73 11.90 -5.23
CA ALA A 21 16.17 10.65 -5.87
C ALA A 21 17.13 9.76 -5.04
N THR A 22 17.59 10.24 -3.88
CA THR A 22 18.42 9.45 -2.97
C THR A 22 17.67 8.21 -2.42
N PRO A 23 18.29 7.02 -2.44
CA PRO A 23 17.66 5.77 -2.05
C PRO A 23 17.34 5.67 -0.54
N TYR A 24 16.42 4.78 -0.19
CA TYR A 24 16.15 4.39 1.19
C TYR A 24 17.26 3.49 1.74
N CYS A 25 17.42 3.45 3.07
CA CYS A 25 18.27 2.45 3.72
C CYS A 25 17.70 1.04 3.48
N SER A 26 18.59 0.05 3.39
CA SER A 26 18.19 -1.35 3.23
C SER A 26 17.49 -1.89 4.47
N HIS A 27 16.69 -2.94 4.29
CA HIS A 27 16.05 -3.65 5.39
C HIS A 27 17.06 -4.08 6.47
N ASP A 28 18.17 -4.70 6.07
CA ASP A 28 19.19 -5.19 7.01
C ASP A 28 19.84 -4.04 7.80
N CYS A 29 20.04 -2.87 7.16
CA CYS A 29 20.52 -1.66 7.83
C CYS A 29 19.57 -1.21 8.94
N LEU A 30 18.27 -1.13 8.62
CA LEU A 30 17.25 -0.67 9.56
C LEU A 30 16.95 -1.70 10.64
N LEU A 31 17.10 -2.99 10.33
CA LEU A 31 16.99 -4.08 11.30
C LEU A 31 18.14 -3.99 12.31
N GLN A 32 19.38 -3.85 11.84
CA GLN A 32 20.55 -3.65 12.71
C GLN A 32 20.43 -2.37 13.55
N ALA A 33 19.86 -1.32 12.99
CA ALA A 33 19.62 -0.05 13.66
C ALA A 33 18.58 -0.12 14.78
N SER A 34 17.51 -0.90 14.56
CA SER A 34 16.33 -0.93 15.45
C SER A 34 16.37 -2.11 16.42
N HIS A 35 17.04 -3.20 16.04
CA HIS A 35 17.15 -4.46 16.77
C HIS A 35 18.62 -4.93 16.77
N PRO A 36 19.53 -4.28 17.52
CA PRO A 36 20.98 -4.50 17.44
C PRO A 36 21.43 -5.94 17.76
N GLU A 37 20.60 -6.70 18.47
CA GLU A 37 20.77 -8.13 18.74
C GLU A 37 20.70 -9.00 17.47
N CYS A 38 20.05 -8.50 16.42
CA CYS A 38 19.99 -9.12 15.10
C CYS A 38 21.22 -8.67 14.28
N SER A 39 22.35 -9.36 14.47
CA SER A 39 23.57 -9.10 13.68
C SER A 39 23.41 -9.58 12.24
N HIS A 40 23.15 -8.66 11.32
CA HIS A 40 23.10 -8.92 9.88
C HIS A 40 24.18 -8.13 9.14
N ALA A 41 24.83 -8.76 8.16
CA ALA A 41 25.71 -8.05 7.25
C ALA A 41 24.86 -7.13 6.38
N SER A 42 24.99 -5.82 6.57
CA SER A 42 24.22 -4.82 5.83
C SER A 42 25.08 -4.17 4.75
N ILE A 43 24.59 -4.21 3.50
CA ILE A 43 25.03 -3.31 2.44
C ILE A 43 23.94 -2.24 2.33
N CYS A 44 24.22 -1.05 2.84
CA CYS A 44 23.31 0.08 2.78
C CYS A 44 23.79 1.09 1.74
N PRO A 45 22.93 1.57 0.82
CA PRO A 45 23.31 2.60 -0.14
C PRO A 45 23.66 3.93 0.54
N ASN A 46 23.18 4.15 1.76
CA ASN A 46 23.46 5.35 2.56
C ASN A 46 24.59 5.13 3.59
N SER A 47 25.35 4.03 3.50
CA SER A 47 26.40 3.68 4.48
C SER A 47 27.44 4.77 4.69
N ALA A 48 27.80 5.52 3.65
CA ALA A 48 28.74 6.63 3.75
C ALA A 48 28.23 7.78 4.64
N ALA A 49 26.91 7.97 4.73
CA ALA A 49 26.28 9.01 5.56
C ALA A 49 26.01 8.55 7.00
N HIS A 50 26.20 7.26 7.31
CA HIS A 50 26.01 6.73 8.66
C HIS A 50 27.18 7.07 9.60
N ASP A 51 28.25 7.71 9.10
CA ASP A 51 29.39 8.29 9.85
C ASP A 51 30.00 7.39 10.94
N GLY A 52 29.92 6.06 10.77
CA GLY A 52 30.40 5.11 11.79
C GLY A 52 29.64 5.19 13.12
N HIS A 53 28.51 5.91 13.17
CA HIS A 53 27.60 5.91 14.30
C HIS A 53 26.94 4.54 14.39
N THR A 54 27.53 3.67 15.22
CA THR A 54 26.73 2.64 15.85
C THR A 54 25.64 3.38 16.61
N LEU A 55 24.36 3.09 16.36
CA LEU A 55 23.20 3.67 17.06
C LEU A 55 23.14 3.28 18.55
N ALA A 56 24.30 3.03 19.16
CA ALA A 56 24.50 2.41 20.46
C ALA A 56 24.03 3.26 21.65
N SER A 57 23.37 4.39 21.41
CA SER A 57 22.72 5.18 22.47
C SER A 57 21.37 5.79 22.08
N ASP A 58 21.14 6.15 20.82
CA ASP A 58 19.90 6.79 20.36
C ASP A 58 19.16 5.91 19.34
N SER A 59 17.92 5.54 19.61
CA SER A 59 17.06 4.85 18.65
C SER A 59 16.70 5.79 17.48
N LEU A 60 16.37 5.22 16.30
CA LEU A 60 15.86 6.00 15.17
C LEU A 60 14.64 6.86 15.54
N VAL A 61 13.81 6.36 16.47
CA VAL A 61 12.66 7.06 17.05
C VAL A 61 13.11 8.34 17.77
N ASN A 62 14.04 8.23 18.71
CA ASN A 62 14.52 9.39 19.49
C ASN A 62 15.15 10.44 18.58
N LEU A 63 15.93 10.00 17.60
CA LEU A 63 16.58 10.89 16.64
C LEU A 63 15.58 11.70 15.82
N LEU A 64 14.52 11.05 15.32
CA LEU A 64 13.50 11.74 14.55
C LEU A 64 12.63 12.62 15.45
N GLU A 65 12.30 12.17 16.67
CA GLU A 65 11.53 12.97 17.61
C GLU A 65 12.25 14.28 17.98
N ASP A 66 13.55 14.21 18.28
CA ASP A 66 14.37 15.38 18.58
C ASP A 66 14.53 16.32 17.37
N GLN A 67 14.66 15.74 16.17
CA GLN A 67 14.66 16.49 14.91
C GLN A 67 13.34 17.26 14.77
N LEU A 68 12.19 16.58 14.85
CA LEU A 68 10.88 17.22 14.72
C LEU A 68 10.62 18.29 15.78
N ARG A 69 11.08 18.10 17.01
CA ARG A 69 10.94 19.07 18.11
C ARG A 69 11.76 20.34 17.86
N SER A 70 12.89 20.22 17.16
CA SER A 70 13.84 21.32 16.92
C SER A 70 13.74 21.95 15.53
N SER A 71 13.05 21.28 14.60
CA SER A 71 12.98 21.67 13.19
C SER A 71 12.12 22.91 12.94
N ARG A 72 12.52 23.68 11.93
CA ARG A 72 11.65 24.68 11.30
C ARG A 72 10.62 23.97 10.41
N PRO A 73 9.45 24.57 10.12
CA PRO A 73 8.39 23.91 9.34
C PRO A 73 8.84 23.31 8.00
N ASN A 74 9.85 23.90 7.35
CA ASN A 74 10.33 23.46 6.03
C ASN A 74 11.59 22.57 6.09
N ASP A 75 11.99 22.13 7.29
CA ASP A 75 13.25 21.40 7.52
C ASP A 75 13.05 20.26 8.54
N THR A 76 11.90 19.60 8.46
CA THR A 76 11.52 18.48 9.33
C THR A 76 12.17 17.15 8.94
N GLY A 77 12.74 17.07 7.74
CA GLY A 77 13.21 15.82 7.13
C GLY A 77 12.06 14.87 6.76
N LEU A 78 10.81 15.34 6.72
CA LEU A 78 9.65 14.57 6.26
C LEU A 78 9.20 15.08 4.89
N THR A 79 9.27 14.23 3.88
CA THR A 79 8.76 14.52 2.55
C THR A 79 7.52 13.66 2.26
N PRO A 80 6.34 14.24 2.03
CA PRO A 80 5.13 13.48 1.74
C PRO A 80 5.28 12.73 0.42
N LEU A 81 4.90 11.45 0.39
CA LEU A 81 5.05 10.60 -0.80
C LEU A 81 3.87 10.66 -1.77
N GLY A 82 2.81 11.41 -1.44
CA GLY A 82 1.55 11.41 -2.21
C GLY A 82 0.81 10.07 -2.19
N LYS A 83 1.39 9.04 -1.56
CA LYS A 83 0.80 7.73 -1.33
C LYS A 83 0.05 7.76 0.01
N SER A 84 -1.26 7.61 -0.06
CA SER A 84 -2.13 7.45 1.10
C SER A 84 -2.71 6.04 1.12
N GLY A 85 -2.42 5.29 2.19
CA GLY A 85 -3.21 4.11 2.51
C GLY A 85 -4.62 4.53 2.95
N ARG A 86 -5.44 3.55 3.36
CA ARG A 86 -6.82 3.82 3.78
C ARG A 86 -6.91 4.75 5.00
N LEU A 87 -5.93 4.72 5.91
CA LEU A 87 -5.95 5.49 7.15
C LEU A 87 -4.74 6.43 7.35
N GLY A 88 -3.77 6.46 6.44
CA GLY A 88 -2.51 7.16 6.73
C GLY A 88 -1.76 7.70 5.52
N ILE A 89 -0.99 8.76 5.79
CA ILE A 89 -0.08 9.38 4.82
C ILE A 89 1.30 8.80 4.99
N LEU A 90 1.94 8.48 3.87
CA LEU A 90 3.33 8.05 3.87
C LEU A 90 4.27 9.24 3.69
N TYR A 91 5.30 9.27 4.52
CA TYR A 91 6.41 10.20 4.44
C TYR A 91 7.70 9.45 4.16
N LYS A 92 8.52 9.99 3.28
CA LYS A 92 9.95 9.71 3.25
C LYS A 92 10.60 10.48 4.39
N VAL A 93 11.34 9.76 5.21
CA VAL A 93 12.08 10.30 6.35
C VAL A 93 13.54 10.43 5.96
N HIS A 94 14.14 11.57 6.27
CA HIS A 94 15.58 11.79 6.28
C HIS A 94 16.01 12.20 7.70
N LEU A 95 16.81 11.35 8.35
CA LEU A 95 17.41 11.62 9.66
C LEU A 95 18.72 12.37 9.48
N HIS A 96 18.73 13.67 9.74
CA HIS A 96 19.86 14.55 9.41
C HIS A 96 21.14 14.18 10.19
N LYS A 97 20.99 13.72 11.44
CA LYS A 97 22.13 13.38 12.31
C LYS A 97 22.89 12.13 11.85
N THR A 98 22.22 11.18 11.20
CA THR A 98 22.78 9.85 10.91
C THR A 98 22.63 9.42 9.46
N GLY A 99 22.08 10.28 8.59
CA GLY A 99 21.85 10.00 7.18
C GLY A 99 20.86 8.86 6.90
N HIS A 100 20.17 8.32 7.92
CA HIS A 100 19.21 7.23 7.72
C HIS A 100 17.99 7.73 6.94
N ARG A 101 17.52 6.88 6.01
CA ARG A 101 16.39 7.15 5.15
C ARG A 101 15.41 6.00 5.19
N LEU A 102 14.18 6.28 5.59
CA LEU A 102 13.14 5.27 5.83
C LEU A 102 11.75 5.86 5.56
N VAL A 103 10.70 5.10 5.88
CA VAL A 103 9.31 5.51 5.72
C VAL A 103 8.69 5.80 7.08
N ALA A 104 7.82 6.80 7.16
CA ALA A 104 6.89 6.96 8.26
C ALA A 104 5.46 6.89 7.73
N LYS A 105 4.61 6.05 8.35
CA LYS A 105 3.17 6.05 8.16
C LYS A 105 2.54 6.93 9.25
N GLY A 106 1.90 8.02 8.85
CA GLY A 106 1.25 8.96 9.74
C GLY A 106 -0.17 8.55 10.09
N PHE A 107 -0.53 8.65 11.35
CA PHE A 107 -1.86 8.37 11.88
C PHE A 107 -2.45 9.57 12.60
N ARG A 108 -3.77 9.74 12.48
CA ARG A 108 -4.53 10.73 13.24
C ARG A 108 -4.77 10.25 14.66
N LYS A 109 -5.13 11.18 15.54
CA LYS A 109 -5.48 10.87 16.93
C LYS A 109 -6.58 9.81 17.05
N THR A 110 -7.58 9.84 16.16
CA THR A 110 -8.71 8.89 16.12
C THR A 110 -8.31 7.48 15.68
N ASP A 111 -7.14 7.31 15.06
CA ASP A 111 -6.68 6.06 14.49
C ASP A 111 -5.78 5.24 15.45
N LEU A 112 -5.63 5.67 16.70
CA LEU A 112 -4.75 5.04 17.70
C LEU A 112 -4.99 3.53 17.84
N GLN A 113 -6.25 3.08 17.83
CA GLN A 113 -6.56 1.64 17.95
C GLN A 113 -6.03 0.80 16.76
N TRP A 114 -5.89 1.42 15.58
CA TRP A 114 -5.40 0.79 14.37
C TRP A 114 -3.88 0.76 14.37
N LEU A 115 -3.24 1.86 14.81
CA LEU A 115 -1.80 1.93 15.06
C LEU A 115 -1.34 0.85 16.06
N LEU A 116 -1.94 0.80 17.25
CA LEU A 116 -1.54 -0.17 18.30
C LEU A 116 -1.68 -1.63 17.83
N ARG A 117 -2.65 -1.87 16.94
CA ARG A 117 -2.85 -3.19 16.33
C ARG A 117 -1.77 -3.50 15.30
N GLU A 118 -1.41 -2.54 14.45
CA GLU A 118 -0.33 -2.67 13.48
C GLU A 118 1.01 -2.91 14.19
N GLU A 119 1.32 -2.15 15.25
CA GLU A 119 2.49 -2.40 16.12
C GLU A 119 2.50 -3.83 16.67
N SER A 120 1.38 -4.29 17.24
CA SER A 120 1.27 -5.64 17.80
C SER A 120 1.52 -6.75 16.77
N VAL A 121 1.22 -6.49 15.49
CA VAL A 121 1.52 -7.43 14.40
C VAL A 121 3.01 -7.47 14.14
N TYR A 122 3.67 -6.32 14.04
CA TYR A 122 5.11 -6.26 13.85
C TYR A 122 5.87 -6.98 14.98
N ASP A 123 5.44 -6.78 16.23
CA ASP A 123 5.99 -7.50 17.39
C ASP A 123 5.81 -9.03 17.27
N ARG A 124 4.68 -9.49 16.74
CA ARG A 124 4.42 -10.94 16.57
C ARG A 124 5.19 -11.53 15.39
N LEU A 125 5.39 -10.75 14.34
CA LEU A 125 5.95 -11.19 13.07
C LEU A 125 7.44 -10.83 12.90
N GLN A 126 8.19 -10.65 13.99
CA GLN A 126 9.63 -10.32 13.97
C GLN A 126 10.43 -11.14 12.95
N ARG A 127 10.21 -12.46 12.88
CA ARG A 127 10.91 -13.37 11.95
C ARG A 127 10.71 -13.09 10.45
N TYR A 128 9.68 -12.32 10.09
CA TYR A 128 9.37 -11.97 8.70
C TYR A 128 9.81 -10.55 8.33
N GLN A 129 10.19 -9.74 9.31
CA GLN A 129 10.63 -8.37 9.08
C GLN A 129 11.91 -8.34 8.24
N GLY A 130 11.92 -7.49 7.21
CA GLY A 130 13.00 -7.36 6.25
C GLY A 130 13.09 -8.47 5.20
N THR A 131 12.31 -9.55 5.34
CA THR A 131 12.30 -10.68 4.38
C THR A 131 11.03 -10.74 3.54
N SER A 132 9.87 -10.51 4.15
CA SER A 132 8.59 -10.48 3.42
C SER A 132 7.59 -9.49 4.01
N ILE A 133 7.92 -8.81 5.11
CA ILE A 133 7.19 -7.66 5.64
C ILE A 133 8.20 -6.54 5.99
N PRO A 134 7.80 -5.27 6.02
CA PRO A 134 8.71 -4.17 6.36
C PRO A 134 9.33 -4.33 7.75
N VAL A 135 10.53 -3.80 7.93
CA VAL A 135 11.15 -3.67 9.25
C VAL A 135 10.45 -2.54 10.01
N TYR A 136 9.93 -2.87 11.18
CA TYR A 136 9.39 -1.93 12.14
C TYR A 136 10.52 -1.34 12.98
N CYS A 137 10.69 -0.02 12.85
CA CYS A 137 11.76 0.74 13.47
C CYS A 137 11.31 1.47 14.76
N GLY A 138 10.03 1.32 15.13
CA GLY A 138 9.41 1.97 16.28
C GLY A 138 8.34 2.99 15.91
N THR A 139 7.70 3.57 16.93
CA THR A 139 6.63 4.55 16.77
C THR A 139 6.95 5.82 17.55
N ILE A 140 6.64 6.96 16.95
CA ILE A 140 6.70 8.27 17.61
C ILE A 140 5.28 8.72 17.95
N TYR A 141 5.10 9.11 19.22
CA TYR A 141 3.89 9.74 19.72
C TYR A 141 4.17 11.24 19.85
N LEU A 142 3.65 12.03 18.91
CA LEU A 142 4.03 13.44 18.77
C LEU A 142 3.40 14.30 19.86
N ASP A 143 4.21 15.10 20.57
CA ASP A 143 3.72 16.12 21.50
C ASP A 143 2.88 17.19 20.79
N LYS A 144 3.23 17.50 19.54
CA LYS A 144 2.55 18.46 18.67
C LYS A 144 2.26 17.79 17.34
N SER A 145 1.03 17.93 16.87
CA SER A 145 0.65 17.38 15.58
C SER A 145 1.43 18.01 14.43
N ILE A 146 1.67 17.20 13.40
CA ILE A 146 2.14 17.69 12.11
C ILE A 146 0.90 18.08 11.31
N ASN A 147 0.81 19.37 10.99
CA ASN A 147 -0.27 19.91 10.15
C ASN A 147 0.15 19.83 8.68
N GLN A 148 -0.66 19.19 7.86
CA GLN A 148 -0.53 19.25 6.41
C GLN A 148 -1.73 19.98 5.81
N PRO A 149 -1.51 20.88 4.83
CA PRO A 149 -2.61 21.40 4.02
C PRO A 149 -3.38 20.23 3.40
N ALA A 150 -4.72 20.25 3.51
CA ALA A 150 -5.66 19.22 3.01
C ALA A 150 -5.75 17.89 3.79
N VAL A 151 -5.08 17.74 4.94
CA VAL A 151 -5.15 16.53 5.77
C VAL A 151 -5.44 16.88 7.22
N ASP A 152 -6.21 16.04 7.90
CA ASP A 152 -6.32 16.05 9.36
C ASP A 152 -4.95 15.97 10.06
N GLU A 153 -4.89 16.47 11.29
CA GLU A 153 -3.69 16.47 12.13
C GLU A 153 -3.09 15.07 12.33
N ILE A 154 -1.79 14.91 12.03
CA ILE A 154 -1.05 13.68 12.30
C ILE A 154 -0.46 13.74 13.70
N HIS A 155 -0.79 12.75 14.53
CA HIS A 155 -0.37 12.67 15.94
C HIS A 155 0.62 11.54 16.21
N TYR A 156 0.69 10.55 15.31
CA TYR A 156 1.58 9.40 15.48
C TYR A 156 2.29 9.06 14.17
N LEU A 157 3.55 8.62 14.26
CA LEU A 157 4.35 8.16 13.14
C LEU A 157 4.85 6.74 13.41
N LEU A 158 4.41 5.78 12.58
CA LEU A 158 4.93 4.42 12.57
C LEU A 158 6.11 4.35 11.60
N LEU A 159 7.31 4.07 12.10
CA LEU A 159 8.54 4.05 11.30
C LEU A 159 8.78 2.67 10.70
N LEU A 160 8.93 2.61 9.38
CA LEU A 160 9.07 1.38 8.61
C LEU A 160 10.21 1.48 7.60
N SER A 161 10.83 0.36 7.26
CA SER A 161 11.67 0.29 6.05
C SER A 161 10.83 0.49 4.77
N TRP A 162 11.44 1.02 3.72
CA TRP A 162 10.83 1.04 2.39
C TRP A 162 10.54 -0.38 1.90
N ALA A 163 9.37 -0.60 1.31
CA ALA A 163 8.87 -1.93 0.96
C ALA A 163 8.77 -2.17 -0.55
N GLY A 164 9.21 -1.20 -1.37
CA GLY A 164 9.09 -1.25 -2.81
C GLY A 164 7.83 -0.57 -3.35
N GLU A 165 7.54 -0.85 -4.61
CA GLU A 165 6.40 -0.32 -5.34
C GLU A 165 5.24 -1.30 -5.31
N ALA A 166 4.01 -0.78 -5.25
CA ALA A 166 2.81 -1.62 -5.23
C ALA A 166 2.63 -2.29 -6.60
N LEU A 167 2.30 -3.58 -6.60
CA LEU A 167 2.01 -4.34 -7.83
C LEU A 167 0.73 -3.86 -8.55
N GLU A 168 -0.04 -2.97 -7.93
CA GLU A 168 -1.20 -2.32 -8.55
C GLU A 168 -0.79 -1.12 -9.41
N ASP A 169 0.31 -0.43 -9.06
CA ASP A 169 0.75 0.81 -9.71
C ASP A 169 1.77 0.56 -10.83
N THR A 170 2.11 -0.70 -11.10
CA THR A 170 3.11 -1.05 -12.11
C THR A 170 2.50 -1.13 -13.51
N ASP A 171 2.93 -0.23 -14.41
CA ASP A 171 2.65 -0.28 -15.85
C ASP A 171 3.41 -1.47 -16.50
N ILE A 172 2.95 -2.68 -16.22
CA ILE A 172 3.53 -3.93 -16.74
C ILE A 172 2.59 -4.49 -17.81
N ASP A 173 3.17 -4.89 -18.95
CA ASP A 173 2.42 -5.56 -20.02
C ASP A 173 1.79 -6.88 -19.51
N HIS A 174 0.66 -7.28 -20.10
CA HIS A 174 -0.13 -8.41 -19.60
C HIS A 174 0.63 -9.75 -19.47
N GLU A 175 1.61 -10.02 -20.33
CA GLU A 175 2.40 -11.25 -20.27
C GLU A 175 3.40 -11.23 -19.10
N ASP A 176 4.00 -10.08 -18.83
CA ASP A 176 4.93 -9.89 -17.72
C ASP A 176 4.22 -9.93 -16.36
N LEU A 177 2.95 -9.47 -16.30
CA LEU A 177 2.12 -9.60 -15.09
C LEU A 177 1.90 -11.06 -14.69
N ILE A 178 1.68 -11.98 -15.65
CA ILE A 178 1.51 -13.40 -15.34
C ILE A 178 2.79 -13.99 -14.74
N ALA A 179 3.95 -13.60 -15.26
CA ALA A 179 5.24 -14.03 -14.72
C ALA A 179 5.47 -13.49 -13.30
N VAL A 180 5.11 -12.22 -13.05
CA VAL A 180 5.17 -11.61 -11.72
C VAL A 180 4.22 -12.33 -10.74
N ASP A 181 2.96 -12.55 -11.10
CA ASP A 181 1.99 -13.24 -10.25
C ASP A 181 2.47 -14.66 -9.92
N ALA A 182 3.01 -15.39 -10.90
CA ALA A 182 3.57 -16.74 -10.70
C ALA A 182 4.80 -16.75 -9.76
N MET A 183 5.59 -15.68 -9.75
CA MET A 183 6.72 -15.50 -8.83
C MET A 183 6.27 -15.10 -7.42
N VAL A 184 5.22 -14.28 -7.30
CA VAL A 184 4.74 -13.71 -6.03
C VAL A 184 3.84 -14.68 -5.27
N GLU A 185 2.97 -15.44 -5.96
CA GLU A 185 1.99 -16.32 -5.33
C GLU A 185 2.61 -17.29 -4.30
N PRO A 186 3.71 -18.02 -4.60
CA PRO A 186 4.32 -18.93 -3.64
C PRO A 186 4.86 -18.20 -2.40
N GLN A 187 5.42 -17.00 -2.56
CA GLN A 187 5.95 -16.17 -1.48
C GLN A 187 4.81 -15.67 -0.58
N LEU A 188 3.74 -15.14 -1.18
CA LEU A 188 2.53 -14.69 -0.49
C LEU A 188 1.89 -15.83 0.31
N LEU A 189 1.68 -17.00 -0.29
CA LEU A 189 1.07 -18.15 0.38
C LEU A 189 1.94 -18.72 1.50
N SER A 190 3.27 -18.68 1.33
CA SER A 190 4.23 -19.05 2.36
C SER A 190 4.17 -18.09 3.55
N LEU A 191 4.20 -16.78 3.29
CA LEU A 191 4.09 -15.74 4.31
C LEU A 191 2.77 -15.87 5.08
N LEU A 192 1.63 -15.96 4.39
CA LEU A 192 0.32 -16.08 5.03
C LEU A 192 0.24 -17.34 5.89
N ARG A 193 0.81 -18.47 5.44
CA ARG A 193 0.90 -19.68 6.28
C ARG A 193 1.69 -19.41 7.56
N GLY A 194 2.84 -18.77 7.42
CA GLY A 194 3.69 -18.37 8.54
C GLY A 194 3.05 -17.41 9.53
N MET A 195 2.27 -16.45 9.03
CA MET A 195 1.46 -15.55 9.84
C MET A 195 0.35 -16.30 10.58
N HIS A 196 -0.36 -17.23 9.91
CA HIS A 196 -1.42 -18.03 10.51
C HIS A 196 -0.91 -18.93 11.63
N GLU A 197 0.29 -19.49 11.48
CA GLU A 197 0.97 -20.24 12.54
C GLU A 197 1.22 -19.37 13.77
N LEU A 198 1.60 -18.11 13.55
CA LEU A 198 1.74 -17.08 14.59
C LEU A 198 0.43 -16.40 14.98
N GLN A 199 -0.71 -16.98 14.57
CA GLN A 199 -2.05 -16.53 14.94
C GLN A 199 -2.39 -15.10 14.46
N VAL A 200 -1.75 -14.65 13.39
CA VAL A 200 -2.01 -13.36 12.75
C VAL A 200 -2.76 -13.60 11.44
N VAL A 201 -3.86 -12.87 11.23
CA VAL A 201 -4.62 -12.80 9.98
C VAL A 201 -4.54 -11.37 9.48
N HIS A 202 -4.07 -11.14 8.25
CA HIS A 202 -3.86 -9.81 7.68
C HIS A 202 -5.14 -8.97 7.64
N GLY A 203 -6.27 -9.57 7.27
CA GLY A 203 -7.57 -8.92 7.25
C GLY A 203 -7.83 -8.00 6.04
N ASP A 204 -6.78 -7.53 5.36
CA ASP A 204 -6.87 -6.70 4.14
C ASP A 204 -5.91 -7.14 3.02
N THR A 205 -6.12 -8.33 2.47
CA THR A 205 -5.27 -8.91 1.42
C THR A 205 -5.67 -8.43 0.02
N VAL A 206 -5.56 -7.14 -0.23
CA VAL A 206 -5.88 -6.48 -1.52
C VAL A 206 -4.60 -6.17 -2.28
N ARG A 207 -4.66 -6.09 -3.62
CA ARG A 207 -3.46 -6.00 -4.49
C ARG A 207 -2.54 -4.81 -4.16
N ARG A 208 -3.06 -3.61 -3.82
CA ARG A 208 -2.24 -2.47 -3.35
C ARG A 208 -1.31 -2.76 -2.16
N ASN A 209 -1.60 -3.79 -1.36
CA ASN A 209 -0.80 -4.16 -0.19
C ASN A 209 0.31 -5.17 -0.54
N TYR A 210 0.40 -5.56 -1.81
CA TYR A 210 1.44 -6.44 -2.36
C TYR A 210 2.47 -5.57 -3.06
N LEU A 211 3.65 -5.45 -2.45
CA LEU A 211 4.73 -4.63 -2.98
C LEU A 211 5.88 -5.51 -3.45
N TYR A 212 6.66 -4.98 -4.39
CA TYR A 212 7.91 -5.58 -4.83
C TYR A 212 9.07 -4.62 -4.59
N ASP A 213 9.99 -5.01 -3.70
CA ASP A 213 11.23 -4.26 -3.50
C ASP A 213 12.25 -4.71 -4.55
N ALA A 214 12.44 -3.88 -5.58
CA ALA A 214 13.43 -4.12 -6.62
C ALA A 214 14.88 -4.06 -6.11
N ASN A 215 15.16 -3.37 -4.99
CA ASN A 215 16.52 -3.35 -4.46
C ASN A 215 16.85 -4.68 -3.76
N ALA A 216 15.91 -5.20 -2.98
CA ALA A 216 16.09 -6.46 -2.26
C ALA A 216 15.58 -7.70 -3.02
N GLN A 217 15.04 -7.50 -4.23
CA GLN A 217 14.48 -8.52 -5.14
C GLN A 217 13.51 -9.48 -4.44
N ARG A 218 12.53 -8.92 -3.72
CA ARG A 218 11.60 -9.72 -2.91
C ARG A 218 10.20 -9.11 -2.83
N PHE A 219 9.24 -10.00 -2.64
CA PHE A 219 7.87 -9.65 -2.31
C PHE A 219 7.76 -9.13 -0.88
N MET A 220 6.95 -8.09 -0.69
CA MET A 220 6.68 -7.45 0.59
C MET A 220 5.17 -7.28 0.80
N LEU A 221 4.67 -7.74 1.95
CA LEU A 221 3.28 -7.51 2.39
C LEU A 221 3.23 -6.36 3.40
N VAL A 222 2.35 -5.40 3.18
CA VAL A 222 2.23 -4.17 4.01
C VAL A 222 0.79 -3.92 4.47
N ASP A 223 0.62 -2.92 5.33
CA ASP A 223 -0.67 -2.40 5.81
C ASP A 223 -1.43 -3.37 6.76
N PHE A 224 -0.88 -3.54 7.97
CA PHE A 224 -1.40 -4.48 8.96
C PHE A 224 -2.46 -3.89 9.89
N GLU A 225 -2.91 -2.65 9.65
CA GLU A 225 -3.90 -1.96 10.47
C GLU A 225 -5.21 -2.74 10.67
N LEU A 226 -5.63 -3.54 9.67
CA LEU A 226 -6.85 -4.35 9.71
C LEU A 226 -6.63 -5.78 10.23
N SER A 227 -5.41 -6.09 10.65
CA SER A 227 -5.05 -7.43 11.09
C SER A 227 -5.81 -7.88 12.33
N ARG A 228 -5.88 -9.19 12.52
CA ARG A 228 -6.49 -9.80 13.69
C ARG A 228 -5.52 -10.78 14.29
N LEU A 229 -5.16 -10.52 15.54
CA LEU A 229 -4.32 -11.38 16.34
C LEU A 229 -5.21 -12.29 17.20
N TYR A 230 -4.87 -13.57 17.23
CA TYR A 230 -5.48 -14.56 18.11
C TYR A 230 -4.40 -15.15 19.01
N ASN A 231 -4.82 -15.82 20.09
CA ASN A 231 -3.89 -16.49 21.00
C ASN A 231 -3.96 -18.01 20.86
N ASN A 232 -5.18 -18.56 20.72
CA ASN A 232 -5.42 -20.01 20.76
C ASN A 232 -6.44 -20.45 19.70
N ARG A 233 -6.36 -19.90 18.48
CA ARG A 233 -7.23 -20.33 17.38
C ARG A 233 -6.65 -21.60 16.74
N PRO A 234 -7.48 -22.66 16.59
CA PRO A 234 -7.00 -23.91 16.01
C PRO A 234 -6.41 -23.68 14.61
N PRO A 235 -5.25 -24.29 14.29
CA PRO A 235 -4.67 -24.19 12.97
C PRO A 235 -5.64 -24.78 11.93
N CYS A 236 -5.47 -24.37 10.67
CA CYS A 236 -6.12 -25.09 9.58
C CYS A 236 -5.54 -26.51 9.48
N ASN A 237 -6.32 -27.46 8.96
CA ASN A 237 -5.85 -28.82 8.72
C ASN A 237 -4.64 -28.78 7.76
N THR A 238 -3.53 -29.36 8.20
CA THR A 238 -2.36 -29.60 7.37
C THR A 238 -2.59 -30.84 6.50
N GLY A 239 -2.93 -30.66 5.23
CA GLY A 239 -3.07 -31.74 4.23
C GLY A 239 -4.29 -31.60 3.32
N LEU A 240 -4.03 -31.62 2.00
CA LEU A 240 -4.89 -31.72 0.78
C LEU A 240 -6.22 -30.95 0.65
N SER A 241 -6.80 -30.40 1.72
CA SER A 241 -7.76 -29.29 1.72
C SER A 241 -8.38 -29.16 3.11
N CYS A 242 -8.46 -27.93 3.61
CA CYS A 242 -9.06 -27.65 4.91
C CYS A 242 -10.59 -27.75 4.81
N GLN A 243 -11.20 -28.73 5.50
CA GLN A 243 -12.66 -28.88 5.53
C GLN A 243 -13.33 -28.01 6.61
N LYS A 244 -12.55 -27.29 7.41
CA LYS A 244 -13.07 -26.39 8.44
C LYS A 244 -13.82 -25.23 7.79
N THR A 245 -15.01 -24.94 8.31
CA THR A 245 -15.86 -23.83 7.84
C THR A 245 -16.22 -22.88 8.98
N ARG A 246 -16.65 -21.68 8.63
CA ARG A 246 -17.23 -20.67 9.55
C ARG A 246 -18.54 -20.15 8.96
N ARG A 247 -19.39 -19.56 9.79
CA ARG A 247 -20.52 -18.75 9.31
C ARG A 247 -20.14 -17.28 9.32
N ASP A 248 -20.53 -16.55 8.29
CA ASP A 248 -20.46 -15.09 8.30
C ASP A 248 -21.68 -14.47 9.01
N ASN A 249 -21.70 -13.15 9.12
CA ASN A 249 -22.80 -12.41 9.78
C ASN A 249 -24.15 -12.60 9.07
N LYS A 250 -24.16 -13.09 7.81
CA LYS A 250 -25.36 -13.40 7.03
C LYS A 250 -25.72 -14.89 7.10
N GLY A 251 -25.07 -15.65 7.98
CA GLY A 251 -25.30 -17.09 8.16
C GLY A 251 -24.73 -17.99 7.05
N ARG A 252 -24.03 -17.41 6.06
CA ARG A 252 -23.50 -18.17 4.92
C ARG A 252 -22.28 -18.97 5.37
N GLN A 253 -22.21 -20.22 4.92
CA GLN A 253 -21.05 -21.07 5.15
C GLN A 253 -19.88 -20.57 4.31
N LYS A 254 -18.74 -20.35 4.97
CA LYS A 254 -17.49 -19.89 4.36
C LYS A 254 -16.35 -20.82 4.77
N PRO A 255 -15.25 -20.87 4.01
CA PRO A 255 -14.03 -21.54 4.46
C PRO A 255 -13.59 -21.03 5.83
N CYS A 256 -12.77 -21.81 6.54
CA CYS A 256 -12.14 -21.33 7.77
C CYS A 256 -11.40 -20.01 7.50
N MET A 257 -11.14 -19.24 8.56
CA MET A 257 -10.54 -17.91 8.44
C MET A 257 -9.25 -17.90 7.63
N TYR A 258 -8.34 -18.82 7.94
CA TYR A 258 -7.03 -18.95 7.29
C TYR A 258 -7.14 -19.30 5.80
N CYS A 259 -8.00 -20.27 5.46
CA CYS A 259 -8.25 -20.62 4.05
C CYS A 259 -8.97 -19.52 3.29
N GLY A 260 -9.92 -18.85 3.94
CA GLY A 260 -10.64 -17.73 3.32
C GLY A 260 -9.71 -16.55 3.03
N GLU A 261 -8.74 -16.28 3.91
CA GLU A 261 -7.73 -15.25 3.65
C GLU A 261 -6.80 -15.64 2.49
N LYS A 262 -6.28 -16.87 2.47
CA LYS A 262 -5.43 -17.34 1.35
C LYS A 262 -6.17 -17.30 0.01
N LEU A 263 -7.44 -17.73 -0.01
CA LEU A 263 -8.25 -17.69 -1.22
C LEU A 263 -8.44 -16.26 -1.70
N LYS A 264 -8.86 -15.35 -0.81
CA LYS A 264 -8.99 -13.93 -1.15
C LYS A 264 -7.67 -13.34 -1.65
N ALA A 265 -6.56 -13.67 -0.99
CA ALA A 265 -5.26 -13.13 -1.34
C ALA A 265 -4.82 -13.51 -2.76
N VAL A 266 -5.05 -14.78 -3.15
CA VAL A 266 -4.79 -15.29 -4.51
C VAL A 266 -5.76 -14.69 -5.51
N GLU A 267 -7.05 -14.57 -5.18
CA GLU A 267 -8.03 -13.90 -6.04
C GLU A 267 -7.62 -12.45 -6.34
N GLU A 268 -7.14 -11.72 -5.34
CA GLU A 268 -6.69 -10.32 -5.46
C GLU A 268 -5.35 -10.21 -6.20
N LEU A 269 -4.45 -11.19 -6.04
CA LEU A 269 -3.21 -11.25 -6.81
C LEU A 269 -3.48 -11.46 -8.30
N HIS A 270 -4.43 -12.34 -8.65
CA HIS A 270 -4.79 -12.58 -10.05
C HIS A 270 -5.85 -11.61 -10.57
N PHE A 271 -6.33 -10.67 -9.74
CA PHE A 271 -7.32 -9.69 -10.15
C PHE A 271 -6.72 -8.75 -11.19
N ARG A 272 -7.34 -8.71 -12.38
CA ARG A 272 -6.91 -7.90 -13.51
C ARG A 272 -7.85 -6.71 -13.63
N PHE A 273 -7.30 -5.50 -13.56
CA PHE A 273 -7.99 -4.33 -14.10
C PHE A 273 -7.95 -4.42 -15.63
N PRO A 274 -9.00 -3.99 -16.36
CA PRO A 274 -8.90 -3.79 -17.80
C PRO A 274 -7.75 -2.82 -18.07
N SER A 275 -6.85 -3.13 -19.01
CA SER A 275 -5.79 -2.18 -19.33
C SER A 275 -6.40 -0.89 -19.89
N THR A 276 -5.66 0.22 -19.81
CA THR A 276 -6.07 1.48 -20.48
C THR A 276 -6.21 1.31 -22.00
N LYS A 277 -5.51 0.34 -22.60
CA LYS A 277 -5.67 -0.07 -24.00
C LYS A 277 -7.00 -0.81 -24.24
N ASP A 278 -7.45 -1.63 -23.30
CA ASP A 278 -8.76 -2.32 -23.36
C ASP A 278 -9.92 -1.36 -23.08
N ALA A 279 -9.71 -0.32 -22.25
CA ALA A 279 -10.66 0.76 -22.01
C ALA A 279 -10.90 1.59 -23.29
N ALA A 280 -9.85 1.89 -24.05
CA ALA A 280 -9.96 2.61 -25.32
C ALA A 280 -10.70 1.79 -26.40
N GLN A 281 -10.45 0.48 -26.49
CA GLN A 281 -11.17 -0.40 -27.42
C GLN A 281 -12.65 -0.59 -27.03
N SER A 282 -12.97 -0.54 -25.73
CA SER A 282 -14.35 -0.65 -25.27
C SER A 282 -15.17 0.62 -25.50
N GLU A 283 -14.56 1.82 -25.51
CA GLU A 283 -15.22 3.06 -25.96
C GLU A 283 -15.52 3.03 -27.48
N GLU A 284 -14.60 2.55 -28.32
CA GLU A 284 -14.87 2.39 -29.77
C GLU A 284 -15.99 1.37 -30.06
N ILE A 285 -16.05 0.27 -29.28
CA ILE A 285 -17.13 -0.72 -29.39
C ILE A 285 -18.46 -0.14 -28.93
N TYR A 286 -18.48 0.73 -27.91
CA TYR A 286 -19.70 1.38 -27.43
C TYR A 286 -20.22 2.43 -28.42
N GLU A 287 -19.33 3.25 -29.02
CA GLU A 287 -19.70 4.20 -30.07
C GLU A 287 -20.21 3.50 -31.33
N CYS A 288 -19.53 2.44 -31.76
CA CYS A 288 -19.94 1.64 -32.92
C CYS A 288 -21.33 1.00 -32.71
N ASN A 289 -21.59 0.44 -31.52
CA ASN A 289 -22.90 -0.14 -31.20
C ASN A 289 -24.01 0.93 -31.09
N SER A 290 -23.71 2.11 -30.55
CA SER A 290 -24.69 3.22 -30.48
C SER A 290 -25.07 3.74 -31.88
N GLN A 291 -24.11 3.81 -32.81
CA GLN A 291 -24.35 4.21 -34.20
C GLN A 291 -25.16 3.16 -34.98
N VAL A 292 -24.91 1.87 -34.74
CA VAL A 292 -25.68 0.76 -35.33
C VAL A 292 -27.14 0.76 -34.83
N GLU A 293 -27.37 1.02 -33.54
CA GLU A 293 -28.72 1.16 -32.99
C GLU A 293 -29.46 2.39 -33.52
N SER A 294 -28.77 3.53 -33.64
CA SER A 294 -29.32 4.76 -34.21
C SER A 294 -29.75 4.55 -35.67
N CYS A 295 -28.91 3.90 -36.48
CA CYS A 295 -29.24 3.53 -37.86
C CYS A 295 -30.44 2.55 -37.97
N ARG A 296 -30.57 1.59 -37.03
CA ARG A 296 -31.73 0.68 -36.98
C ARG A 296 -33.03 1.41 -36.58
N LYS A 297 -32.97 2.36 -35.64
CA LYS A 297 -34.12 3.18 -35.22
C LYS A 297 -34.59 4.13 -36.34
N GLN A 298 -33.66 4.71 -37.10
CA GLN A 298 -34.02 5.56 -38.25
C GLN A 298 -34.65 4.75 -39.40
N ARG A 299 -34.14 3.55 -39.70
CA ARG A 299 -34.75 2.65 -40.71
C ARG A 299 -36.17 2.20 -40.35
N THR A 300 -36.41 1.88 -39.08
CA THR A 300 -37.75 1.45 -38.62
C THR A 300 -38.74 2.61 -38.60
N HIS A 301 -38.30 3.82 -38.24
CA HIS A 301 -39.12 5.03 -38.32
C HIS A 301 -39.47 5.41 -39.77
N HIS A 302 -38.53 5.27 -40.71
CA HIS A 302 -38.76 5.56 -42.13
C HIS A 302 -39.69 4.54 -42.81
N MET A 303 -39.65 3.26 -42.39
CA MET A 303 -40.61 2.23 -42.82
C MET A 303 -42.00 2.43 -42.21
N GLY A 304 -42.08 2.85 -40.94
CA GLY A 304 -43.35 3.16 -40.27
C GLY A 304 -44.06 4.37 -40.86
N LEU A 305 -43.32 5.38 -41.30
CA LEU A 305 -43.87 6.57 -41.94
C LEU A 305 -44.39 6.29 -43.36
N ARG A 306 -43.69 5.42 -44.13
CA ARG A 306 -44.14 4.99 -45.47
C ARG A 306 -45.45 4.19 -45.44
N ARG A 307 -45.69 3.38 -44.39
CA ARG A 307 -46.97 2.67 -44.24
C ARG A 307 -48.14 3.61 -43.95
N ARG A 308 -47.95 4.66 -43.15
CA ARG A 308 -49.02 5.62 -42.82
C ARG A 308 -49.41 6.56 -43.96
N ILE A 309 -48.58 6.69 -44.99
CA ILE A 309 -48.88 7.50 -46.19
C ILE A 309 -49.62 6.66 -47.26
N ALA A 310 -49.51 5.33 -47.21
CA ALA A 310 -50.22 4.43 -48.13
C ALA A 310 -51.66 4.11 -47.68
N ASP A 311 -52.01 4.36 -46.42
CA ASP A 311 -53.34 4.12 -45.84
C ASP A 311 -54.23 5.39 -45.77
N LYS A 312 -53.92 6.41 -46.58
CA LYS A 312 -54.77 7.60 -46.82
C LYS A 312 -55.00 7.77 -48.31
#